data_AF-A0AAZ3RH86-F1
#
_entry.id   AF-A0AAZ3RH86-F1
#
_cell.length_a   1.000
_cell.length_b   1.000
_cell.length_c   1.000
_cell.angle_alpha   90.00
_cell.angle_beta   90.00
_cell.angle_gamma   90.00
#
_symmetry.space_group_name_H-M   'P 1'
#
loop_
_entity.id
_entity.type
_entity.pdbx_description
1 polymer ?
#
loop_
_entity_poly.entity_id
_entity_poly.type
_entity_poly.pdbx_seq_one_letter_code
_entity_poly.pdbx_strand_id
1 'polypeptide(L)'
;MGPSSRHTAHEGDMFPSPRDERTLVRKVQINPRTAKDLVKMLEETGTNVSISTVKRVLYRNNLEGLSAGKKSLLQNRHKKARPRFATAHGDKDCTFWRNVLWSDETKIERLAHNDHRYVWR
;
A
#
# COMPACT_ATOMS: atom_id res chain seq x y z
N MET A 1 35.35 -33.46 28.40
CA MET A 1 35.56 -32.00 28.50
C MET A 1 35.45 -31.39 27.10
N GLY A 2 34.24 -31.20 26.59
CA GLY A 2 34.01 -30.29 25.46
C GLY A 2 33.86 -28.87 26.01
N PRO A 3 34.07 -27.82 25.19
CA PRO A 3 32.90 -27.38 24.43
C PRO A 3 33.17 -26.66 23.09
N SER A 4 32.06 -26.58 22.32
CA SER A 4 31.65 -25.43 21.51
C SER A 4 32.42 -25.14 20.21
N SER A 5 32.10 -25.90 19.17
CA SER A 5 32.19 -25.39 17.81
C SER A 5 31.13 -24.28 17.64
N ARG A 6 31.58 -23.02 17.68
CA ARG A 6 30.78 -21.86 17.30
C ARG A 6 30.58 -21.88 15.79
N HIS A 7 29.51 -22.53 15.33
CA HIS A 7 28.92 -22.19 14.04
C HIS A 7 28.00 -20.98 14.22
N THR A 8 28.59 -19.79 14.17
CA THR A 8 27.82 -18.59 13.83
C THR A 8 27.72 -18.57 12.31
N ALA A 9 26.62 -19.13 11.77
CA ALA A 9 26.24 -18.85 10.40
C ALA A 9 25.95 -17.35 10.33
N HIS A 10 26.78 -16.64 9.58
CA HIS A 10 26.52 -15.26 9.22
C HIS A 10 25.15 -15.20 8.51
N GLU A 11 24.26 -14.34 9.00
CA GLU A 11 23.00 -13.93 8.36
C GLU A 11 23.30 -13.28 7.01
N GLY A 12 23.58 -14.10 6.01
CA GLY A 12 23.74 -13.69 4.62
C GLY A 12 22.37 -13.55 3.97
N ASP A 13 22.18 -12.44 3.26
CA ASP A 13 21.02 -12.12 2.41
C ASP A 13 20.45 -13.37 1.71
N MET A 14 19.45 -14.02 2.32
CA MET A 14 18.76 -15.13 1.67
C MET A 14 17.93 -14.54 0.53
N PHE A 15 18.29 -14.88 -0.70
CA PHE A 15 17.54 -14.47 -1.87
C PHE A 15 16.26 -15.32 -1.96
N PRO A 16 15.08 -14.70 -2.18
CA PRO A 16 13.86 -15.45 -2.39
C PRO A 16 13.98 -16.36 -3.62
N SER A 17 13.40 -17.55 -3.52
CA SER A 17 13.31 -18.49 -4.63
C SER A 17 12.57 -17.85 -5.82
N PRO A 18 12.82 -18.26 -7.08
CA PRO A 18 12.01 -17.81 -8.22
C PRO A 18 10.49 -18.01 -8.03
N ARG A 19 10.09 -19.01 -7.23
CA ARG A 19 8.68 -19.22 -6.86
C ARG A 19 8.16 -18.13 -5.91
N ASP A 20 8.99 -17.74 -4.96
CA ASP A 20 8.67 -16.72 -3.96
C ASP A 20 8.63 -15.33 -4.60
N GLU A 21 9.56 -15.04 -5.51
CA GLU A 21 9.55 -13.79 -6.30
C GLU A 21 8.27 -13.65 -7.15
N ARG A 22 7.87 -14.71 -7.87
CA ARG A 22 6.61 -14.70 -8.63
C ARG A 22 5.40 -14.50 -7.72
N THR A 23 5.42 -15.11 -6.54
CA THR A 23 4.33 -14.99 -5.56
C THR A 23 4.25 -13.58 -4.99
N LEU A 24 5.40 -12.98 -4.63
CA LEU A 24 5.55 -11.59 -4.21
C LEU A 24 4.93 -10.63 -5.23
N VAL A 25 5.39 -10.70 -6.48
CA VAL A 25 4.94 -9.81 -7.57
C VAL A 25 3.44 -9.97 -7.80
N ARG A 26 2.94 -11.21 -7.91
CA ARG A 26 1.52 -11.48 -8.11
C ARG A 26 0.65 -10.94 -6.98
N LYS A 27 1.09 -11.07 -5.72
CA LYS A 27 0.33 -10.59 -4.56
C LYS A 27 0.24 -9.07 -4.53
N VAL A 28 1.33 -8.37 -4.84
CA VAL A 28 1.36 -6.90 -4.92
C VAL A 28 0.46 -6.39 -6.04
N GLN A 29 0.50 -7.01 -7.22
CA GLN A 29 -0.37 -6.64 -8.35
C GLN A 29 -1.86 -6.85 -8.06
N ILE A 30 -2.22 -7.92 -7.34
CA ILE A 30 -3.63 -8.16 -6.96
C ILE A 30 -4.07 -7.14 -5.89
N ASN A 31 -3.24 -6.92 -4.87
CA ASN A 31 -3.54 -6.03 -3.76
C ASN A 31 -2.25 -5.35 -3.27
N PRO A 32 -2.17 -4.00 -3.30
CA PRO A 32 -1.04 -3.26 -2.76
C PRO A 32 -0.78 -3.61 -1.29
N ARG A 33 0.48 -3.92 -0.95
CA ARG A 33 0.90 -4.37 0.40
C ARG A 33 2.14 -3.63 0.86
N THR A 34 2.38 -3.60 2.17
CA THR A 34 3.65 -3.07 2.68
C THR A 34 4.75 -4.11 2.54
N ALA A 35 6.02 -3.67 2.46
CA ALA A 35 7.14 -4.62 2.43
C ALA A 35 7.21 -5.51 3.69
N LYS A 36 6.75 -4.99 4.84
CA LYS A 36 6.67 -5.74 6.09
C LYS A 36 5.66 -6.89 6.00
N ASP A 37 4.49 -6.64 5.42
CA ASP A 37 3.48 -7.68 5.22
C ASP A 37 3.98 -8.78 4.29
N LEU A 38 4.79 -8.41 3.29
CA LEU A 38 5.39 -9.35 2.35
C LEU A 38 6.48 -10.21 2.99
N VAL A 39 7.32 -9.64 3.85
CA VAL A 39 8.30 -10.42 4.63
C VAL A 39 7.59 -11.41 5.55
N LYS A 40 6.58 -10.95 6.29
CA LYS A 40 5.80 -11.82 7.19
C LYS A 40 5.15 -12.99 6.45
N MET A 41 4.60 -12.73 5.25
CA MET A 41 4.05 -13.80 4.39
C MET A 41 5.10 -14.86 4.03
N LEU A 42 6.33 -14.43 3.73
CA LEU A 42 7.41 -15.34 3.37
C LEU A 42 7.90 -16.13 4.58
N GLU A 43 7.98 -15.50 5.75
CA GLU A 43 8.28 -16.17 7.02
C GLU A 43 7.25 -17.27 7.33
N GLU A 44 5.95 -17.01 7.10
CA GLU A 44 4.88 -18.01 7.26
C GLU A 44 5.04 -19.21 6.30
N THR A 45 5.67 -19.02 5.15
CA THR A 45 6.01 -20.10 4.20
C THR A 45 7.38 -20.76 4.45
N GLY A 46 8.10 -20.34 5.49
CA GLY A 46 9.42 -20.88 5.86
C GLY A 46 10.60 -20.17 5.21
N THR A 47 10.38 -19.06 4.50
CA THR A 47 11.44 -18.28 3.85
C THR A 47 11.70 -17.00 4.65
N ASN A 48 12.78 -16.95 5.42
CA ASN A 48 13.20 -15.73 6.11
C ASN A 48 13.99 -14.81 5.16
N VAL A 49 13.44 -13.64 4.83
CA VAL A 49 14.12 -12.66 3.98
C VAL A 49 14.10 -11.28 4.61
N SER A 50 15.17 -10.53 4.37
CA SER A 50 15.23 -9.14 4.82
C SER A 50 14.26 -8.25 4.02
N ILE A 51 13.78 -7.19 4.66
CA ILE A 51 12.93 -6.17 4.01
C ILE A 51 13.65 -5.57 2.79
N SER A 52 14.96 -5.32 2.89
CA SER A 52 15.76 -4.78 1.79
C SER A 52 15.76 -5.70 0.56
N THR A 53 15.87 -7.02 0.76
CA THR A 53 15.81 -8.01 -0.32
C THR A 53 14.43 -8.00 -1.00
N VAL A 54 13.35 -7.96 -0.22
CA VAL A 54 11.98 -7.83 -0.77
C VAL A 54 11.85 -6.55 -1.61
N LYS A 55 12.31 -5.41 -1.10
CA LYS A 55 12.27 -4.14 -1.85
C LYS A 55 13.07 -4.22 -3.17
N ARG A 56 14.26 -4.83 -3.15
CA ARG A 56 15.10 -5.01 -4.34
C ARG A 56 14.38 -5.86 -5.40
N VAL A 57 13.73 -6.95 -5.01
CA VAL A 57 12.94 -7.79 -5.92
C VAL A 57 11.80 -6.98 -6.53
N LEU A 58 11.08 -6.19 -5.73
CA LEU A 58 9.97 -5.36 -6.22
C LEU A 58 10.45 -4.33 -7.25
N TYR A 59 11.54 -3.62 -6.97
CA TYR A 59 12.11 -2.66 -7.92
C TYR A 59 12.60 -3.33 -9.21
N ARG A 60 13.23 -4.51 -9.14
CA ARG A 60 13.64 -5.29 -10.32
C ARG A 60 12.45 -5.70 -11.20
N ASN A 61 11.26 -5.78 -10.61
CA ASN A 61 10.01 -6.08 -11.31
C ASN A 61 9.20 -4.82 -11.65
N ASN A 62 9.82 -3.63 -11.63
CA ASN A 62 9.21 -2.33 -11.93
C ASN A 62 8.00 -1.99 -11.04
N LEU A 63 8.01 -2.47 -9.79
CA LEU A 63 7.01 -2.09 -8.79
C LEU A 63 7.54 -0.96 -7.93
N GLU A 64 6.68 0.03 -7.69
CA GLU A 64 7.04 1.24 -6.95
C GLU A 64 6.32 1.27 -5.61
N GLY A 65 7.05 1.67 -4.58
CA GLY A 65 6.42 1.98 -3.32
C GLY A 65 5.79 3.37 -3.37
N LEU A 66 4.57 3.49 -2.88
CA LEU A 66 3.79 4.72 -2.85
C LEU A 66 3.12 4.88 -1.48
N SER A 67 2.87 6.13 -1.08
CA SER A 67 2.02 6.39 0.09
C SER A 67 0.60 5.89 -0.17
N ALA A 68 0.09 5.08 0.76
CA ALA A 68 -1.28 4.61 0.71
C ALA A 68 -2.25 5.78 0.96
N GLY A 69 -2.88 6.25 -0.10
CA GLY A 69 -3.94 7.25 0.02
C GLY A 69 -5.13 6.71 0.83
N LYS A 70 -5.55 7.44 1.86
CA LYS A 70 -6.81 7.18 2.57
C LYS A 70 -7.96 7.41 1.57
N LYS A 71 -8.75 6.37 1.30
CA LYS A 71 -9.97 6.48 0.47
C LYS A 71 -11.18 6.24 1.34
N SER A 72 -12.18 7.11 1.25
CA SER A 72 -13.47 6.87 1.90
C SER A 72 -14.17 5.68 1.26
N LEU A 73 -14.69 4.78 2.09
CA LEU A 73 -15.48 3.64 1.61
C LEU A 73 -16.86 4.15 1.19
N LEU A 74 -17.18 4.00 -0.09
CA LEU A 74 -18.46 4.45 -0.63
C LEU A 74 -19.50 3.33 -0.57
N GLN A 75 -20.63 3.61 0.08
CA GLN A 75 -21.82 2.76 -0.03
C GLN A 75 -22.35 2.74 -1.47
N ASN A 76 -23.05 1.66 -1.84
CA ASN A 76 -23.58 1.48 -3.20
C ASN A 76 -24.52 2.62 -3.64
N ARG A 77 -25.28 3.23 -2.72
CA ARG A 77 -26.09 4.42 -3.03
C ARG A 77 -25.23 5.59 -3.49
N HIS A 78 -24.11 5.86 -2.82
CA HIS A 78 -23.20 6.97 -3.16
C HIS A 78 -22.47 6.69 -4.48
N LYS A 79 -22.10 5.42 -4.74
CA LYS A 79 -21.49 5.00 -6.02
C LYS A 79 -22.41 5.27 -7.22
N LYS A 80 -23.74 5.19 -7.03
CA LYS A 80 -24.73 5.52 -8.07
C LYS A 80 -25.07 7.00 -8.13
N ALA A 81 -25.20 7.66 -6.98
CA ALA A 81 -25.60 9.07 -6.92
C ALA A 81 -24.51 10.02 -7.42
N ARG A 82 -23.23 9.76 -7.10
CA ARG A 82 -22.12 10.64 -7.49
C ARG A 82 -21.94 10.78 -9.01
N PRO A 83 -21.90 9.69 -9.81
CA PRO A 83 -21.86 9.82 -11.27
C PRO A 83 -23.08 10.54 -11.83
N ARG A 84 -24.29 10.26 -11.31
CA ARG A 84 -25.51 10.95 -11.75
C ARG A 84 -25.43 12.46 -11.53
N PHE A 85 -24.96 12.88 -10.36
CA PHE A 85 -24.75 14.30 -10.06
C PHE A 85 -23.72 14.93 -11.02
N ALA A 86 -22.58 14.25 -11.24
CA ALA A 86 -21.53 14.72 -12.13
C ALA A 86 -22.01 14.86 -13.59
N THR A 87 -22.73 13.86 -14.11
CA THR A 87 -23.29 13.94 -15.48
C THR A 87 -24.36 15.03 -15.59
N ALA A 88 -25.22 15.19 -14.59
CA ALA A 88 -26.28 16.21 -14.63
C ALA A 88 -25.76 17.66 -14.55
N HIS A 89 -24.56 17.87 -14.00
CA HIS A 89 -23.99 19.21 -13.80
C HIS A 89 -22.66 19.42 -14.56
N GLY A 90 -22.24 18.47 -15.39
CA GLY A 90 -20.95 18.52 -16.09
C GLY A 90 -20.83 19.69 -17.08
N ASP A 91 -21.94 20.06 -17.71
CA ASP A 91 -22.01 21.14 -18.70
C ASP A 91 -22.41 22.49 -18.10
N LYS A 92 -22.45 22.61 -16.76
CA LYS A 92 -22.78 23.88 -16.09
C LYS A 92 -21.62 24.86 -16.24
N ASP A 93 -21.96 26.12 -16.49
CA ASP A 93 -21.00 27.20 -16.67
C ASP A 93 -20.40 27.70 -15.34
N CYS A 94 -19.32 28.47 -15.43
CA CYS A 94 -18.62 28.97 -14.25
C CYS A 94 -19.48 29.92 -13.40
N THR A 95 -20.40 30.66 -14.01
CA THR A 95 -21.33 31.57 -13.32
C THR A 95 -22.31 30.79 -12.44
N PHE A 96 -22.85 29.66 -12.91
CA PHE A 96 -23.66 28.76 -12.09
C PHE A 96 -22.90 28.36 -10.82
N TRP A 97 -21.66 27.87 -10.95
CA TRP A 97 -20.86 27.42 -9.80
C TRP A 97 -20.46 28.53 -8.83
N ARG A 98 -20.24 29.77 -9.34
CA ARG A 98 -19.96 30.94 -8.49
C ARG A 98 -21.15 31.33 -7.60
N ASN A 99 -22.36 31.06 -8.06
CA ASN A 99 -23.59 31.39 -7.33
C ASN A 99 -23.99 30.30 -6.33
N VAL A 100 -23.25 29.19 -6.23
CA VAL A 100 -23.50 28.14 -5.24
C VAL A 100 -22.82 28.51 -3.92
N LEU A 101 -23.62 28.67 -2.87
CA LEU A 101 -23.12 28.81 -1.51
C LEU A 101 -22.88 27.41 -0.91
N TRP A 102 -21.60 27.07 -0.69
CA TRP A 102 -21.21 25.82 -0.06
C TRP A 102 -21.08 25.99 1.45
N SER A 103 -21.56 25.00 2.21
CA SER A 103 -21.37 24.92 3.66
C SER A 103 -20.93 23.52 4.05
N ASP A 104 -20.04 23.44 5.04
CA ASP A 104 -19.59 22.19 5.66
C ASP A 104 -19.01 22.50 7.05
N GLU A 105 -18.87 21.48 7.89
CA GLU A 105 -18.25 21.57 9.20
C GLU A 105 -16.94 20.76 9.20
N THR A 106 -15.88 21.33 9.78
CA THR A 106 -14.60 20.62 9.93
C THR A 106 -14.03 20.77 11.32
N LYS A 107 -13.38 19.72 11.82
CA LYS A 107 -12.66 19.72 13.09
C LYS A 107 -11.18 20.03 12.85
N ILE A 108 -10.68 21.06 13.50
CA ILE A 108 -9.26 21.44 13.44
C ILE A 108 -8.53 20.83 14.64
N GLU A 109 -7.59 19.92 14.38
CA GLU A 109 -6.79 19.27 15.43
C GLU A 109 -5.39 19.90 15.52
N ARG A 110 -4.91 20.15 16.75
CA ARG A 110 -3.61 20.80 17.02
C ARG A 110 -2.39 19.94 16.64
N LEU A 111 -2.53 18.62 16.62
CA LEU A 111 -1.51 17.67 16.17
C LEU A 111 -2.19 16.62 15.29
N ALA A 112 -1.66 16.41 14.08
CA ALA A 112 -2.21 15.44 13.14
C ALA A 112 -1.76 14.01 13.48
N HIS A 113 -2.72 13.11 13.73
CA HIS A 113 -2.46 11.67 13.84
C HIS A 113 -2.53 11.01 12.43
N ASN A 114 -1.52 11.26 11.60
CA ASN A 114 -1.44 10.64 10.27
C ASN A 114 -0.50 9.43 10.28
N ASP A 115 -1.08 8.23 10.24
CA ASP A 115 -0.36 6.99 9.92
C ASP A 115 -0.04 6.96 8.42
N HIS A 116 1.19 7.32 8.07
CA HIS A 116 1.70 7.25 6.70
C HIS A 116 2.16 5.81 6.40
N ARG A 117 1.30 5.03 5.74
CA ARG A 117 1.65 3.69 5.26
C ARG A 117 2.22 3.74 3.86
N TYR A 118 3.33 3.02 3.64
CA TYR A 118 3.95 2.86 2.34
C TYR A 118 3.61 1.48 1.76
N VAL A 119 2.93 1.46 0.62
CA VAL A 119 2.47 0.23 -0.06
C VAL A 119 3.09 0.15 -1.45
N TRP A 120 3.34 -1.07 -1.90
CA TRP A 120 3.90 -1.33 -3.23
C TRP A 120 2.80 -1.49 -4.26
N ARG A 121 3.03 -0.99 -5.48
CA ARG A 121 2.12 -1.09 -6.64
C ARG A 121 2.88 -1.40 -7.91
#